data_AF-A0A932ZWI2-F1
#
_entry.id   AF-A0A932ZWI2-F1
#
_cell.length_a   1.000
_cell.length_b   1.000
_cell.length_c   1.000
_cell.angle_alpha   90.00
_cell.angle_beta   90.00
_cell.angle_gamma   90.00
#
_symmetry.space_group_name_H-M   'P 1'
#
loop_
_entity.id
_entity.type
_entity.pdbx_description
1 polymer ?
#
loop_
_entity_poly.entity_id
_entity_poly.type
_entity_poly.pdbx_seq_one_letter_code
_entity_poly.pdbx_strand_id
1 'polypeptide(L)'
;MCAIILTIMLTAWSILVDAPLEEPANPSATPNPSKAPWYFLGLQEMLVYFDPWMAGVVMPTLIIVGLMAIPFIDVNPKGNGYYTFGERRFAILTFLFGFLVLWVWLVIQGTFLRGPGWNFFMPWEEWDPHKVVALTNVDLPYLLGFRGYWTEAAVGAVCLLAWYATIPAWYIWRRKSLVNVGIVRYAIKSFLFVTMMGLVAKMLLRIFLNVKYVLVTPCLNI
;
A
#
# COMPACT_ATOMS: atom_id res chain seq x y z
N MET A 1 1.20 -29.99 -22.26
CA MET A 1 2.43 -29.42 -22.86
C MET A 1 3.02 -28.30 -22.00
N CYS A 2 2.29 -27.21 -21.71
CA CYS A 2 2.81 -26.10 -20.89
C CYS A 2 3.29 -26.51 -19.50
N ALA A 3 2.55 -27.40 -18.82
CA ALA A 3 2.96 -27.92 -17.50
C ALA A 3 4.31 -28.64 -17.56
N ILE A 4 4.54 -29.49 -18.56
CA ILE A 4 5.79 -30.24 -18.73
C ILE A 4 6.96 -29.27 -18.97
N ILE A 5 6.75 -28.25 -19.81
CA ILE A 5 7.76 -27.21 -20.07
C ILE A 5 8.10 -26.44 -18.79
N LEU A 6 7.10 -26.04 -18.01
CA LEU A 6 7.30 -25.35 -16.74
C LEU A 6 8.04 -26.24 -15.73
N THR A 7 7.68 -27.52 -15.62
CA THR A 7 8.38 -28.46 -14.73
C THR A 7 9.85 -28.59 -15.13
N ILE A 8 10.15 -28.79 -16.42
CA ILE A 8 11.54 -28.88 -16.90
C ILE A 8 12.30 -27.59 -16.58
N MET A 9 11.70 -26.43 -16.83
CA MET A 9 12.31 -25.12 -16.55
C MET A 9 12.61 -24.94 -15.06
N LEU A 10 11.65 -25.24 -14.17
CA LEU A 10 11.82 -25.11 -12.73
C LEU A 10 12.86 -26.11 -12.19
N THR A 11 12.89 -27.34 -12.70
CA THR A 11 13.90 -28.33 -12.33
C THR A 11 15.29 -27.91 -12.78
N ALA A 12 15.43 -27.41 -14.00
CA ALA A 12 16.72 -26.87 -14.48
C ALA A 12 17.17 -25.69 -13.62
N TRP A 13 16.27 -24.75 -13.30
CA TRP A 13 16.58 -23.61 -12.43
C TRP A 13 17.04 -24.06 -11.04
N SER A 14 16.36 -25.04 -10.44
CA SER A 14 16.68 -25.57 -9.10
C SER A 14 18.05 -26.28 -9.04
N ILE A 15 18.57 -26.77 -10.16
CA ILE A 15 19.90 -27.41 -10.23
C ILE A 15 20.99 -26.35 -10.47
N LEU A 16 20.66 -25.27 -11.20
CA LEU A 16 21.63 -24.24 -11.60
C LEU A 16 21.81 -23.13 -10.57
N VAL A 17 20.82 -22.89 -9.71
CA VAL A 17 20.82 -21.79 -8.73
C VAL A 17 20.63 -22.34 -7.33
N ASP A 18 21.67 -22.22 -6.51
CA ASP A 18 21.59 -22.61 -5.10
C ASP A 18 20.57 -21.75 -4.34
N ALA A 19 19.87 -22.39 -3.40
CA ALA A 19 18.94 -21.68 -2.55
C ALA A 19 19.70 -20.73 -1.62
N PRO A 20 19.32 -19.44 -1.54
CA PRO A 20 19.91 -18.49 -0.61
C PRO A 20 19.38 -18.76 0.81
N LEU A 21 19.88 -19.83 1.43
CA LEU A 21 19.56 -20.18 2.81
C LEU A 21 20.55 -19.51 3.75
N GLU A 22 20.04 -18.88 4.80
CA GLU A 22 20.85 -18.31 5.88
C GLU A 22 21.34 -19.41 6.84
N GLU A 23 22.22 -19.03 7.76
CA GLU A 23 22.66 -19.90 8.85
C GLU A 23 21.47 -20.40 9.71
N PRO A 24 21.61 -21.54 10.41
CA PRO A 24 20.58 -22.03 11.30
C PRO A 24 20.11 -20.96 12.29
N ALA A 25 18.78 -20.87 12.48
CA ALA A 25 18.17 -19.81 13.27
C ALA A 25 18.77 -19.70 14.68
N ASN A 26 19.28 -18.52 15.00
CA ASN A 26 19.79 -18.18 16.33
C ASN A 26 18.85 -17.17 17.01
N PRO A 27 18.13 -17.53 18.09
CA PRO A 27 17.25 -16.60 18.80
C PRO A 27 17.93 -15.35 19.36
N SER A 28 19.26 -15.38 19.55
CA SER A 28 20.04 -14.26 20.09
C SER A 28 20.54 -13.29 19.01
N ALA A 29 20.37 -13.60 17.72
CA ALA A 29 20.84 -12.77 16.62
C ALA A 29 19.78 -12.63 15.53
N THR A 30 19.29 -11.40 15.33
CA THR A 30 18.36 -11.09 14.24
C THR A 30 19.16 -10.68 13.01
N PRO A 31 18.95 -11.32 11.83
CA PRO A 31 19.63 -10.91 10.61
C PRO A 31 19.22 -9.48 10.22
N ASN A 32 20.20 -8.70 9.76
CA ASN A 32 19.99 -7.34 9.28
C ASN A 32 20.51 -7.21 7.84
N PRO A 33 19.64 -7.00 6.84
CA PRO A 33 18.20 -6.78 6.91
C PRO A 33 17.37 -8.08 6.96
N SER A 34 16.37 -8.14 7.84
CA SER A 34 15.37 -9.21 7.86
C SER A 34 14.32 -8.97 6.76
N LYS A 35 14.52 -9.52 5.56
CA LYS A 35 13.56 -9.42 4.44
C LYS A 35 12.54 -10.57 4.50
N ALA A 36 11.26 -10.23 4.39
CA ALA A 36 10.19 -11.20 4.20
C ALA A 36 10.26 -11.81 2.79
N PRO A 37 9.63 -12.97 2.55
CA PRO A 37 9.48 -13.53 1.21
C PRO A 37 8.90 -12.49 0.23
N TRP A 38 9.33 -12.54 -1.03
CA TRP A 38 9.03 -11.51 -2.05
C TRP A 38 7.54 -11.17 -2.20
N TYR A 39 6.65 -12.15 -2.00
CA TYR A 39 5.20 -11.96 -2.08
C TYR A 39 4.59 -11.22 -0.87
N PHE A 40 5.30 -11.16 0.27
CA PHE A 40 4.95 -10.35 1.44
C PHE A 40 5.72 -9.04 1.51
N LEU A 41 6.70 -8.85 0.63
CA LEU A 41 7.63 -7.74 0.68
C LEU A 41 6.93 -6.39 0.44
N GLY A 42 5.86 -6.39 -0.36
CA GLY A 42 4.97 -5.23 -0.49
C GLY A 42 4.30 -4.83 0.83
N LEU A 43 3.85 -5.81 1.63
CA LEU A 43 3.29 -5.54 2.97
C LEU A 43 4.36 -5.06 3.95
N GLN A 44 5.54 -5.66 3.89
CA GLN A 44 6.65 -5.24 4.75
C GLN A 44 7.03 -3.78 4.47
N GLU A 45 7.05 -3.39 3.20
CA GLU A 45 7.31 -2.00 2.82
C GLU A 45 6.20 -1.06 3.32
N MET A 46 4.92 -1.50 3.35
CA MET A 46 3.83 -0.72 3.93
C MET A 46 4.01 -0.45 5.44
N LEU A 47 4.69 -1.33 6.19
CA LEU A 47 4.99 -1.14 7.62
C LEU A 47 5.94 0.04 7.89
N VAL A 48 6.65 0.53 6.87
CA VAL A 48 7.49 1.73 7.01
C VAL A 48 6.65 3.01 7.09
N TYR A 49 5.47 2.99 6.47
CA TYR A 49 4.60 4.16 6.30
C TYR A 49 3.42 4.18 7.28
N PHE A 50 3.00 3.02 7.77
CA PHE A 50 1.83 2.83 8.62
C PHE A 50 2.17 2.07 9.88
N ASP A 51 1.36 2.24 10.93
CA ASP A 51 1.46 1.39 12.11
C ASP A 51 1.15 -0.09 11.77
N PRO A 52 1.72 -1.03 12.55
CA PRO A 52 1.60 -2.47 12.27
C PRO A 52 0.18 -3.00 12.12
N TRP A 53 -0.78 -2.45 12.87
CA TRP A 53 -2.18 -2.89 12.80
C TRP A 53 -2.87 -2.48 11.48
N MET A 54 -2.58 -1.28 10.98
CA MET A 54 -3.14 -0.78 9.71
C MET A 54 -2.51 -1.49 8.51
N ALA A 55 -1.17 -1.55 8.47
CA ALA A 55 -0.45 -2.18 7.35
C ALA A 55 -0.54 -3.71 7.36
N GLY A 56 -0.54 -4.34 8.55
CA GLY A 56 -0.52 -5.79 8.69
C GLY A 56 -1.90 -6.45 8.68
N VAL A 57 -2.97 -5.75 9.13
CA VAL A 57 -4.31 -6.36 9.27
C VAL A 57 -5.35 -5.66 8.42
N VAL A 58 -5.53 -4.35 8.59
CA VAL A 58 -6.64 -3.61 7.95
C VAL A 58 -6.47 -3.57 6.43
N MET A 59 -5.31 -3.11 5.94
CA MET A 59 -5.10 -2.95 4.51
C MET A 59 -5.12 -4.27 3.72
N PRO A 60 -4.47 -5.37 4.17
CA PRO A 60 -4.58 -6.66 3.50
C PRO A 60 -6.02 -7.16 3.47
N THR A 61 -6.77 -7.01 4.57
CA THR A 61 -8.18 -7.40 4.64
C THR A 61 -9.02 -6.60 3.65
N LEU A 62 -8.80 -5.29 3.55
CA LEU A 62 -9.50 -4.43 2.59
C LEU A 62 -9.15 -4.75 1.14
N ILE A 63 -7.91 -5.14 0.84
CA ILE A 63 -7.52 -5.61 -0.50
C ILE A 63 -8.29 -6.87 -0.87
N ILE A 64 -8.31 -7.88 0.02
CA ILE A 64 -8.98 -9.16 -0.24
C ILE A 64 -10.50 -8.97 -0.37
N VAL A 65 -11.13 -8.26 0.58
CA VAL A 65 -12.56 -7.94 0.53
C VAL A 65 -12.90 -7.08 -0.69
N GLY A 66 -12.04 -6.10 -1.01
CA GLY A 66 -12.19 -5.25 -2.17
C GLY A 66 -12.18 -6.05 -3.49
N LEU A 67 -11.26 -7.01 -3.63
CA LEU A 67 -11.18 -7.90 -4.80
C LEU A 67 -12.43 -8.79 -4.90
N MET A 68 -12.90 -9.35 -3.78
CA MET A 68 -14.15 -10.13 -3.75
C MET A 68 -15.39 -9.27 -4.09
N ALA A 69 -15.34 -7.97 -3.78
CA ALA A 69 -16.44 -7.04 -4.03
C ALA A 69 -16.51 -6.54 -5.49
N ILE A 70 -15.44 -6.69 -6.29
CA ILE A 70 -15.41 -6.26 -7.71
C ILE A 70 -16.64 -6.69 -8.52
N PRO A 71 -17.04 -7.98 -8.55
CA PRO A 71 -18.20 -8.41 -9.35
C PRO A 71 -19.53 -7.79 -8.90
N PHE A 72 -19.63 -7.33 -7.65
CA PHE A 72 -20.85 -6.72 -7.11
C PHE A 72 -20.90 -5.20 -7.31
N ILE A 73 -19.73 -4.55 -7.41
CA ILE A 73 -19.60 -3.09 -7.56
C ILE A 73 -19.55 -2.69 -9.05
N ASP A 74 -18.97 -3.53 -9.93
CA ASP A 74 -18.91 -3.27 -11.37
C ASP A 74 -20.12 -3.87 -12.10
N VAL A 75 -21.08 -3.02 -12.43
CA VAL A 75 -22.34 -3.39 -13.09
C VAL A 75 -22.26 -3.22 -14.61
N ASN A 76 -21.12 -2.80 -15.16
CA ASN A 76 -21.02 -2.50 -16.58
C ASN A 76 -21.02 -3.80 -17.41
N PRO A 77 -22.04 -4.08 -18.24
CA PRO A 77 -22.11 -5.33 -19.00
C PRO A 77 -21.14 -5.37 -20.19
N LYS A 78 -20.60 -4.21 -20.60
CA LYS A 78 -19.67 -4.08 -21.74
C LYS A 78 -18.29 -4.65 -21.40
N GLY A 79 -17.58 -5.25 -22.35
CA GLY A 79 -16.29 -5.90 -22.11
C GLY A 79 -16.36 -7.22 -21.32
N ASN A 80 -17.52 -7.89 -21.28
CA ASN A 80 -17.64 -9.23 -20.70
C ASN A 80 -17.35 -10.30 -21.78
N GLY A 81 -16.37 -11.16 -21.54
CA GLY A 81 -16.01 -12.26 -22.45
C GLY A 81 -15.04 -11.91 -23.59
N TYR A 82 -14.59 -10.65 -23.71
CA TYR A 82 -13.53 -10.25 -24.65
C TYR A 82 -12.64 -9.17 -24.04
N TYR A 83 -11.37 -9.12 -24.48
CA TYR A 83 -10.42 -8.12 -24.01
C TYR A 83 -10.74 -6.74 -24.59
N THR A 84 -11.01 -5.77 -23.72
CA THR A 84 -11.24 -4.39 -24.13
C THR A 84 -10.77 -3.41 -23.07
N PHE A 85 -9.84 -2.54 -23.46
CA PHE A 85 -9.37 -1.43 -22.62
C PHE A 85 -10.30 -0.21 -22.73
N GLY A 86 -10.91 0.00 -23.89
CA GLY A 86 -11.69 1.21 -24.19
C GLY A 86 -12.96 1.39 -23.36
N GLU A 87 -13.69 0.31 -23.10
CA GLU A 87 -15.03 0.37 -22.49
C GLU A 87 -15.00 0.32 -20.96
N ARG A 88 -13.87 -0.06 -20.36
CA ARG A 88 -13.67 -0.19 -18.90
C ARG A 88 -12.41 0.53 -18.39
N ARG A 89 -12.00 1.62 -19.05
CA ARG A 89 -10.78 2.38 -18.73
C ARG A 89 -10.63 2.65 -17.25
N PHE A 90 -11.69 3.14 -16.58
CA PHE A 90 -11.61 3.45 -15.15
C PHE A 90 -11.31 2.23 -14.27
N ALA A 91 -12.02 1.11 -14.48
CA ALA A 91 -11.83 -0.10 -13.68
C ALA A 91 -10.44 -0.71 -13.92
N ILE A 92 -10.02 -0.78 -15.20
CA ILE A 92 -8.73 -1.35 -15.58
C ILE A 92 -7.58 -0.47 -15.07
N LEU A 93 -7.65 0.85 -15.28
CA LEU A 93 -6.60 1.76 -14.80
C LEU A 93 -6.48 1.75 -13.28
N THR A 94 -7.61 1.72 -12.56
CA THR A 94 -7.59 1.64 -11.09
C THR A 94 -6.95 0.34 -10.63
N PHE A 95 -7.30 -0.78 -11.25
CA PHE A 95 -6.71 -2.08 -10.93
C PHE A 95 -5.22 -2.14 -11.26
N LEU A 96 -4.82 -1.70 -12.45
CA LEU A 96 -3.40 -1.68 -12.86
C LEU A 96 -2.59 -0.72 -12.00
N PHE A 97 -3.14 0.40 -11.58
CA PHE A 97 -2.51 1.30 -10.64
C PHE A 97 -2.28 0.62 -9.29
N GLY A 98 -3.32 0.02 -8.71
CA GLY A 98 -3.18 -0.71 -7.44
C GLY A 98 -2.23 -1.91 -7.51
N PHE A 99 -2.24 -2.65 -8.63
CA PHE A 99 -1.39 -3.83 -8.78
C PHE A 99 0.05 -3.48 -9.17
N LEU A 100 0.25 -2.74 -10.27
CA LEU A 100 1.60 -2.46 -10.78
C LEU A 100 2.29 -1.36 -9.99
N VAL A 101 1.60 -0.24 -9.74
CA VAL A 101 2.22 0.97 -9.16
C VAL A 101 2.28 0.90 -7.65
N LEU A 102 1.26 0.35 -6.99
CA LEU A 102 1.32 0.14 -5.54
C LEU A 102 1.99 -1.19 -5.23
N TRP A 103 1.44 -2.33 -5.65
CA TRP A 103 1.96 -3.62 -5.16
C TRP A 103 3.34 -4.00 -5.72
N VAL A 104 3.49 -4.10 -7.04
CA VAL A 104 4.73 -4.55 -7.68
C VAL A 104 5.87 -3.58 -7.43
N TRP A 105 5.61 -2.28 -7.49
CA TRP A 105 6.62 -1.27 -7.16
C TRP A 105 7.13 -1.42 -5.73
N LEU A 106 6.26 -1.57 -4.73
CA LEU A 106 6.69 -1.76 -3.33
C LEU A 106 7.55 -3.01 -3.17
N VAL A 107 7.24 -4.09 -3.89
CA VAL A 107 8.09 -5.31 -3.91
C VAL A 107 9.46 -5.02 -4.49
N ILE A 108 9.53 -4.29 -5.62
CA ILE A 108 10.81 -3.90 -6.24
C ILE A 108 11.62 -3.02 -5.27
N GLN A 109 10.99 -2.02 -4.66
CA GLN A 109 11.63 -1.13 -3.68
C GLN A 109 12.22 -1.93 -2.52
N GLY A 110 11.43 -2.81 -1.90
CA GLY A 110 11.92 -3.58 -0.77
C GLY A 110 12.95 -4.66 -1.13
N THR A 111 12.92 -5.18 -2.36
CA THR A 111 13.90 -6.18 -2.81
C THR A 111 15.25 -5.53 -3.08
N PHE A 112 15.27 -4.45 -3.87
CA PHE A 112 16.49 -3.89 -4.45
C PHE A 112 16.98 -2.62 -3.76
N LEU A 113 16.10 -1.82 -3.16
CA LEU A 113 16.47 -0.50 -2.62
C LEU A 113 16.50 -0.44 -1.08
N ARG A 114 15.94 -1.46 -0.40
CA ARG A 114 16.05 -1.59 1.06
C ARG A 114 17.30 -2.36 1.44
N GLY A 115 18.19 -1.67 2.17
CA GLY A 115 19.45 -2.19 2.70
C GLY A 115 19.44 -2.35 4.23
N PRO A 116 20.62 -2.35 4.88
CA PRO A 116 20.75 -2.48 6.33
C PRO A 116 19.90 -1.47 7.11
N GLY A 117 19.25 -1.93 8.19
CA GLY A 117 18.34 -1.12 9.01
C GLY A 117 17.02 -0.78 8.33
N TRP A 118 16.69 -1.43 7.21
CA TRP A 118 15.59 -1.07 6.31
C TRP A 118 15.71 0.37 5.76
N ASN A 119 16.93 0.91 5.70
CA ASN A 119 17.18 2.21 5.11
C ASN A 119 17.01 2.15 3.59
N PHE A 120 16.65 3.29 3.01
CA PHE A 120 16.57 3.46 1.57
C PHE A 120 17.97 3.75 1.00
N PHE A 121 18.37 2.96 0.02
CA PHE A 121 19.59 3.13 -0.76
C PHE A 121 19.22 3.27 -2.23
N MET A 122 19.87 4.21 -2.88
CA MET A 122 19.70 4.43 -4.30
C MET A 122 20.44 3.32 -5.10
N PRO A 123 20.02 2.96 -6.34
CA PRO A 123 20.67 1.85 -7.07
C PRO A 123 22.18 1.96 -7.27
N TRP A 124 22.73 3.18 -7.17
CA TRP A 124 24.14 3.50 -7.31
C TRP A 124 24.85 3.76 -5.96
N GLU A 125 24.16 3.64 -4.84
CA GLU A 125 24.71 3.83 -3.49
C GLU A 125 25.07 2.48 -2.87
N GLU A 126 26.26 2.38 -2.31
CA GLU A 126 26.69 1.17 -1.60
C GLU A 126 25.96 1.02 -0.26
N TRP A 127 25.68 -0.23 0.12
CA TRP A 127 24.98 -0.53 1.36
C TRP A 127 25.94 -0.46 2.56
N ASP A 128 26.01 0.72 3.19
CA ASP A 128 26.75 0.91 4.43
C ASP A 128 25.96 0.36 5.65
N PRO A 129 26.48 -0.66 6.36
CA PRO A 129 25.84 -1.22 7.56
C PRO A 129 25.76 -0.24 8.74
N HIS A 130 26.61 0.79 8.78
CA HIS A 130 26.71 1.76 9.88
C HIS A 130 25.85 3.00 9.67
N LYS A 131 25.11 3.08 8.55
CA LYS A 131 24.20 4.19 8.27
C LYS A 131 23.00 4.16 9.22
N VAL A 132 23.05 4.97 10.26
CA VAL A 132 21.92 5.19 11.18
C VAL A 132 21.19 6.46 10.77
N VAL A 133 20.09 6.32 10.02
CA VAL A 133 19.24 7.46 9.66
C VAL A 133 18.25 7.70 10.80
N ALA A 134 18.43 8.78 11.54
CA ALA A 134 17.44 9.24 12.50
C ALA A 134 16.22 9.81 11.74
N LEU A 135 15.19 8.99 11.56
CA LEU A 135 13.90 9.46 11.07
C LEU A 135 13.27 10.35 12.15
N THR A 136 13.39 11.67 12.00
CA THR A 136 12.66 12.64 12.81
C THR A 136 11.18 12.49 12.49
N ASN A 137 10.46 11.78 13.36
CA ASN A 137 9.04 11.57 13.21
C ASN A 137 8.32 12.85 13.65
N VAL A 138 7.60 13.47 12.72
CA VAL A 138 6.76 14.63 13.01
C VAL A 138 5.31 14.25 12.77
N ASP A 139 4.43 14.67 13.66
CA ASP A 139 3.00 14.45 13.49
C ASP A 139 2.39 15.57 12.66
N LEU A 140 1.41 15.25 11.82
CA LEU A 140 0.81 16.22 10.90
C LEU A 140 0.22 17.44 11.62
N PRO A 141 -0.49 17.28 12.77
CA PRO A 141 -1.00 18.43 13.51
C PRO A 141 0.11 19.28 14.12
N TYR A 142 1.27 18.68 14.45
CA TYR A 142 2.44 19.39 14.91
C TYR A 142 3.05 20.27 13.81
N LEU A 143 3.06 19.81 12.55
CA LEU A 143 3.45 20.62 11.39
C LEU A 143 2.53 21.83 11.17
N LEU A 144 1.25 21.69 11.50
CA LEU A 144 0.26 22.77 11.43
C LEU A 144 0.34 23.73 12.63
N GLY A 145 1.26 23.50 13.57
CA GLY A 145 1.50 24.37 14.73
C GLY A 145 0.63 24.03 15.96
N PHE A 146 -0.20 22.99 15.90
CA PHE A 146 -1.02 22.56 17.02
C PHE A 146 -0.22 21.62 17.91
N ARG A 147 -0.02 22.02 19.18
CA ARG A 147 0.76 21.26 20.18
C ARG A 147 -0.07 20.75 21.34
N GLY A 148 -1.35 21.11 21.40
CA GLY A 148 -2.26 20.63 22.43
C GLY A 148 -2.80 19.25 22.05
N TYR A 149 -2.85 18.34 23.01
CA TYR A 149 -3.29 16.96 22.81
C TYR A 149 -4.69 16.86 22.16
N TRP A 150 -5.70 17.55 22.72
CA TRP A 150 -7.06 17.53 22.15
C TRP A 150 -7.16 18.26 20.81
N THR A 151 -6.34 19.31 20.60
CA THR A 151 -6.30 20.04 19.34
C THR A 151 -5.66 19.22 18.23
N GLU A 152 -4.61 18.46 18.55
CA GLU A 152 -3.95 17.54 17.63
C GLU A 152 -4.90 16.45 17.16
N ALA A 153 -5.58 15.77 18.10
CA ALA A 153 -6.56 14.75 17.76
C ALA A 153 -7.72 15.31 16.91
N ALA A 154 -8.23 16.50 17.24
CA ALA A 154 -9.30 17.15 16.49
C ALA A 154 -8.86 17.51 15.06
N VAL A 155 -7.67 18.10 14.89
CA VAL A 155 -7.13 18.47 13.58
C VAL A 155 -6.87 17.23 12.73
N GLY A 156 -6.25 16.19 13.30
CA GLY A 156 -6.04 14.92 12.63
C GLY A 156 -7.35 14.27 12.18
N ALA A 157 -8.37 14.27 13.04
CA ALA A 157 -9.69 13.73 12.71
C ALA A 157 -10.38 14.53 11.60
N VAL A 158 -10.30 15.86 11.63
CA VAL A 158 -10.82 16.72 10.58
C VAL A 158 -10.10 16.47 9.26
N CYS A 159 -8.77 16.34 9.26
CA CYS A 159 -8.00 16.01 8.06
C CYS A 159 -8.41 14.66 7.46
N LEU A 160 -8.58 13.62 8.28
CA LEU A 160 -9.04 12.31 7.83
C LEU A 160 -10.47 12.37 7.30
N LEU A 161 -11.39 13.02 8.01
CA LEU A 161 -12.77 13.17 7.55
C LEU A 161 -12.84 13.96 6.24
N ALA A 162 -12.05 15.03 6.11
CA ALA A 162 -11.94 15.78 4.87
C ALA A 162 -11.43 14.91 3.72
N TRP A 163 -10.42 14.06 3.97
CA TRP A 163 -9.91 13.11 2.97
C TRP A 163 -10.99 12.12 2.52
N TYR A 164 -11.68 11.46 3.45
CA TYR A 164 -12.77 10.53 3.14
C TYR A 164 -14.00 11.21 2.52
N ALA A 165 -14.21 12.50 2.77
CA ALA A 165 -15.29 13.28 2.18
C ALA A 165 -15.00 13.75 0.74
N THR A 166 -13.75 13.75 0.27
CA THR A 166 -13.38 14.30 -1.05
C THR A 166 -14.19 13.69 -2.21
N ILE A 167 -14.20 12.36 -2.32
CA ILE A 167 -14.85 11.65 -3.42
C ILE A 167 -16.38 11.61 -3.26
N PRO A 168 -16.95 11.37 -2.06
CA PRO A 168 -18.38 11.55 -1.82
C PRO A 168 -18.89 12.98 -2.05
N ALA A 169 -18.10 14.02 -1.79
CA ALA A 169 -18.48 15.40 -2.11
C ALA A 169 -18.46 15.65 -3.63
N TRP A 170 -17.43 15.16 -4.32
CA TRP A 170 -17.36 15.19 -5.78
C TRP A 170 -18.53 14.46 -6.45
N TYR A 171 -19.01 13.38 -5.82
CA TYR A 171 -20.19 12.62 -6.22
C TYR A 171 -21.49 13.42 -6.19
N ILE A 172 -21.76 14.12 -5.07
CA ILE A 172 -22.96 14.97 -4.93
C ILE A 172 -22.97 16.06 -6.01
N TRP A 173 -21.78 16.57 -6.34
CA TRP A 173 -21.61 17.57 -7.39
C TRP A 173 -21.89 17.00 -8.80
N ARG A 174 -21.49 15.75 -9.10
CA ARG A 174 -21.76 15.09 -10.39
C ARG A 174 -22.96 14.14 -10.35
N ARG A 175 -24.18 14.70 -10.23
CA ARG A 175 -25.46 13.96 -10.18
C ARG A 175 -25.66 12.86 -11.24
N LYS A 176 -25.10 12.99 -12.45
CA LYS A 176 -25.23 11.97 -13.52
C LYS A 176 -24.57 10.62 -13.17
N SER A 177 -23.55 10.61 -12.31
CA SER A 177 -22.88 9.36 -11.89
C SER A 177 -23.66 8.59 -10.81
N LEU A 178 -24.53 9.27 -10.04
CA LEU A 178 -25.37 8.68 -8.99
C LEU A 178 -26.40 7.70 -9.56
N VAL A 179 -27.12 8.16 -10.59
CA VAL A 179 -28.30 7.45 -11.14
C VAL A 179 -27.93 6.11 -11.76
N ASN A 180 -26.72 5.98 -12.31
CA ASN A 180 -26.32 4.79 -13.07
C ASN A 180 -25.80 3.62 -12.21
N VAL A 181 -25.33 3.87 -10.98
CA VAL A 181 -24.61 2.86 -10.16
C VAL A 181 -25.36 2.53 -8.86
N GLY A 182 -26.13 3.47 -8.31
CA GLY A 182 -26.78 3.36 -7.01
C GLY A 182 -25.88 3.76 -5.85
N ILE A 183 -26.50 4.21 -4.75
CA ILE A 183 -25.81 4.85 -3.61
C ILE A 183 -24.86 3.88 -2.89
N VAL A 184 -25.32 2.66 -2.61
CA VAL A 184 -24.55 1.67 -1.83
C VAL A 184 -23.28 1.24 -2.56
N ARG A 185 -23.40 0.86 -3.84
CA ARG A 185 -22.26 0.43 -4.67
C ARG A 185 -21.23 1.55 -4.83
N TYR A 186 -21.71 2.79 -5.01
CA TYR A 186 -20.82 3.93 -5.10
C TYR A 186 -20.10 4.20 -3.77
N ALA A 187 -20.80 4.15 -2.64
CA ALA A 187 -20.18 4.35 -1.33
C ALA A 187 -19.04 3.36 -1.09
N ILE A 188 -19.24 2.07 -1.40
CA ILE A 188 -18.20 1.05 -1.29
C ILE A 188 -17.04 1.35 -2.26
N LYS A 189 -17.35 1.68 -3.52
CA LYS A 189 -16.33 2.02 -4.53
C LYS A 189 -15.48 3.22 -4.12
N SER A 190 -16.14 4.27 -3.62
CA SER A 190 -15.53 5.49 -3.14
C SER A 190 -14.66 5.20 -1.94
N PHE A 191 -15.17 4.47 -0.95
CA PHE A 191 -14.41 4.10 0.24
C PHE A 191 -13.13 3.33 -0.13
N LEU A 192 -13.24 2.26 -0.93
CA LEU A 192 -12.09 1.47 -1.35
C LEU A 192 -11.07 2.30 -2.14
N PHE A 193 -11.54 3.15 -3.05
CA PHE A 193 -10.67 4.00 -3.85
C PHE A 193 -9.97 5.08 -3.01
N VAL A 194 -10.69 5.75 -2.10
CA VAL A 194 -10.10 6.77 -1.22
C VAL A 194 -9.07 6.15 -0.28
N THR A 195 -9.34 4.95 0.25
CA THR A 195 -8.37 4.23 1.09
C THR A 195 -7.12 3.85 0.29
N MET A 196 -7.28 3.37 -0.95
CA MET A 196 -6.16 3.08 -1.84
C MET A 196 -5.32 4.33 -2.15
N MET A 197 -5.97 5.46 -2.45
CA MET A 197 -5.28 6.74 -2.65
C MET A 197 -4.68 7.29 -1.35
N GLY A 198 -5.27 6.95 -0.19
CA GLY A 198 -4.76 7.29 1.12
C GLY A 198 -3.41 6.65 1.41
N LEU A 199 -3.19 5.42 0.92
CA LEU A 199 -1.88 4.77 0.94
C LEU A 199 -0.84 5.61 0.21
N VAL A 200 -1.12 6.01 -1.03
CA VAL A 200 -0.23 6.88 -1.83
C VAL A 200 0.02 8.18 -1.10
N ALA A 201 -1.03 8.87 -0.67
CA ALA A 201 -0.93 10.16 0.02
C ALA A 201 -0.06 10.05 1.28
N LYS A 202 -0.24 8.99 2.07
CA LYS A 202 0.54 8.76 3.28
C LYS A 202 2.01 8.47 2.97
N MET A 203 2.30 7.70 1.92
CA MET A 203 3.67 7.49 1.46
C MET A 203 4.33 8.81 1.05
N LEU A 204 3.63 9.66 0.29
CA LEU A 204 4.15 10.97 -0.13
C LEU A 204 4.39 11.88 1.08
N LEU A 205 3.47 11.92 2.05
CA LEU A 205 3.64 12.67 3.29
C LEU A 205 4.87 12.19 4.08
N ARG A 206 5.12 10.88 4.10
CA ARG A 206 6.30 10.31 4.75
C ARG A 206 7.59 10.68 4.03
N ILE A 207 7.61 10.61 2.70
CA ILE A 207 8.82 10.88 1.89
C ILE A 207 9.17 12.38 1.89
N PHE A 208 8.19 13.27 1.72
CA PHE A 208 8.45 14.70 1.57
C PHE A 208 8.47 15.48 2.88
N LEU A 209 7.64 15.09 3.85
CA LEU A 209 7.43 15.86 5.09
C LEU A 209 7.78 15.06 6.36
N ASN A 210 8.30 13.83 6.23
CA ASN A 210 8.62 12.93 7.34
C ASN A 210 7.46 12.68 8.33
N VAL A 211 6.22 12.82 7.85
CA VAL A 211 5.03 12.72 8.70
C VAL A 211 4.78 11.28 9.13
N LYS A 212 4.85 11.00 10.44
CA LYS A 212 4.60 9.65 10.96
C LYS A 212 3.11 9.42 11.23
N TYR A 213 2.43 10.32 11.93
CA TYR A 213 1.01 10.19 12.22
C TYR A 213 0.18 11.35 11.67
N VAL A 214 -0.96 11.02 11.08
CA VAL A 214 -2.03 11.95 10.68
C VAL A 214 -3.01 12.14 11.84
N LEU A 215 -3.34 11.06 12.54
CA LEU A 215 -4.19 11.09 13.74
C LEU A 215 -3.46 10.38 14.88
N VAL A 216 -3.36 11.06 16.02
CA VAL A 216 -2.80 10.52 17.26
C VAL A 216 -3.89 10.54 18.32
N THR A 217 -4.22 9.37 18.86
CA THR A 217 -5.15 9.21 20.00
C THR A 217 -4.58 8.15 20.96
N PRO A 218 -5.07 8.05 22.22
CA PRO A 218 -4.47 7.16 23.22
C PRO A 218 -4.47 5.69 22.82
N CYS A 219 -5.46 5.31 22.01
CA CYS A 219 -5.70 3.93 21.63
C CYS A 219 -5.37 3.67 20.15
N LEU A 220 -5.27 4.71 19.32
CA LEU A 220 -5.29 4.58 17.87
C LEU A 220 -4.46 5.68 17.20
N ASN A 221 -3.53 5.24 16.37
CA ASN A 221 -2.65 6.07 15.57
C ASN A 221 -2.79 5.66 14.09
N ILE A 222 -2.89 6.65 13.20
CA ILE A 222 -3.06 6.51 11.73
C ILE A 222 -2.13 7.46 11.00
#